data_AF-A0A1I4BHB4-F1
#
_entry.id   AF-A0A1I4BHB4-F1
#
_cell.length_a   1.000
_cell.length_b   1.000
_cell.length_c   1.000
_cell.angle_alpha   90.00
_cell.angle_beta   90.00
_cell.angle_gamma   90.00
#
_symmetry.space_group_name_H-M   'P 1'
#
loop_
_entity.id
_entity.type
_entity.pdbx_description
1 polymer ?
#
loop_
_entity_poly.entity_id
_entity_poly.type
_entity_poly.pdbx_seq_one_letter_code
_entity_poly.pdbx_strand_id
1 'polypeptide(L)'
;MLAAHAVRLREAAGPLLDRLGPDARIMSEFLIEELARLAAQLDAVAQSQREAALTRQERLRIDPLPTIPAARRIAARSPEAAAEEGPVFVEAGTPDFIGFGWYGIEPTEGGVLRWSGQAPWASLLLPALGGGDLVLTVAVRAPFGSGLDMAAEEWVLDGMPLLFETLSNDGVTGLFSARVTLLERPAGSRATLLIRTTPRTDPATGPRRDARALGLGLSWARVERAE
;
A
#
# COMPACT_ATOMS: atom_id res chain seq x y z
N MET A 1 -21.61 12.32 -8.70
CA MET A 1 -22.07 13.73 -8.67
C MET A 1 -22.73 14.14 -9.99
N LEU A 2 -22.08 14.00 -11.14
CA LEU A 2 -22.64 14.41 -12.45
C LEU A 2 -24.05 13.87 -12.75
N ALA A 3 -24.30 12.59 -12.50
CA ALA A 3 -25.63 11.98 -12.66
C ALA A 3 -26.73 12.64 -11.79
N ALA A 4 -26.38 13.11 -10.58
CA ALA A 4 -27.32 13.79 -9.68
C ALA A 4 -27.63 15.24 -10.11
N HIS A 5 -26.73 15.91 -10.83
CA HIS A 5 -27.03 17.22 -11.43
C HIS A 5 -27.93 17.09 -12.65
N ALA A 6 -27.64 16.12 -13.53
CA ALA A 6 -28.45 15.86 -14.72
C ALA A 6 -29.90 15.48 -14.36
N VAL A 7 -30.09 14.62 -13.36
CA VAL A 7 -31.44 14.25 -12.88
C VAL A 7 -32.20 15.47 -12.35
N ARG A 8 -31.57 16.28 -11.47
CA ARG A 8 -32.22 17.49 -10.92
C ARG A 8 -32.59 18.51 -11.99
N LEU A 9 -31.70 18.74 -12.96
CA LEU A 9 -31.95 19.67 -14.07
C LEU A 9 -33.06 19.14 -14.99
N ARG A 10 -33.10 17.83 -15.24
CA ARG A 10 -34.15 17.19 -16.03
C ARG A 10 -35.51 17.23 -15.33
N GLU A 11 -35.55 16.98 -14.03
CA GLU A 11 -36.78 17.11 -13.21
C GLU A 11 -37.30 18.56 -13.23
N ALA A 12 -36.42 19.54 -13.06
CA ALA A 12 -36.80 20.95 -13.11
C ALA A 12 -37.26 21.39 -14.51
N ALA A 13 -36.65 20.85 -15.57
CA ALA A 13 -36.98 21.18 -16.95
C ALA A 13 -38.15 20.36 -17.52
N GLY A 14 -38.57 19.28 -16.86
CA GLY A 14 -39.58 18.32 -17.34
C GLY A 14 -40.84 18.97 -17.94
N PRO A 15 -41.52 19.89 -17.23
CA PRO A 15 -42.73 20.55 -17.74
C PRO A 15 -42.52 21.38 -19.03
N LEU A 16 -41.29 21.84 -19.28
CA LEU A 16 -40.92 22.55 -20.51
C LEU A 16 -40.59 21.55 -21.62
N LEU A 17 -39.83 20.49 -21.32
CA LEU A 17 -39.45 19.45 -22.27
C LEU A 17 -40.67 18.74 -22.87
N ASP A 18 -41.72 18.54 -22.06
CA ASP A 18 -42.96 17.88 -22.50
C ASP A 18 -43.77 18.70 -23.51
N ARG A 19 -43.50 20.01 -23.62
CA ARG A 19 -44.18 20.91 -24.56
C ARG A 19 -43.41 21.12 -25.86
N LEU A 20 -42.19 20.59 -25.96
CA LEU A 20 -41.33 20.74 -27.13
C LEU A 20 -41.63 19.68 -28.19
N GLY A 21 -41.48 20.05 -29.46
CA GLY A 21 -41.43 19.08 -30.55
C GLY A 21 -40.22 18.15 -30.43
N PRO A 22 -40.22 17.01 -31.13
CA PRO A 22 -39.20 15.95 -30.97
C PRO A 22 -37.76 16.45 -31.19
N ASP A 23 -37.53 17.27 -32.21
CA ASP A 23 -36.19 17.79 -32.52
C ASP A 23 -35.70 18.79 -31.45
N ALA A 24 -36.59 19.65 -30.96
CA ALA A 24 -36.28 20.61 -29.89
C ALA A 24 -36.03 19.90 -28.55
N ARG A 25 -36.66 18.75 -28.31
CA ARG A 25 -36.44 17.92 -27.13
C ARG A 25 -35.05 17.30 -27.11
N ILE A 26 -34.57 16.77 -28.24
CA ILE A 26 -33.21 16.20 -28.35
C ILE A 26 -32.16 17.26 -28.03
N MET A 27 -32.27 18.45 -28.63
CA MET A 27 -31.35 19.56 -28.35
C MET A 27 -31.42 19.99 -26.87
N SER A 28 -32.62 20.03 -26.28
CA SER A 28 -32.78 20.42 -24.88
C SER A 28 -32.19 19.41 -23.91
N GLU A 29 -32.30 18.11 -24.19
CA GLU A 29 -31.64 17.06 -23.40
C GLU A 29 -30.12 17.17 -23.46
N PHE A 30 -29.56 17.42 -24.65
CA PHE A 30 -28.12 17.68 -24.80
C PHE A 30 -27.67 18.89 -23.98
N LEU A 31 -28.43 19.99 -24.01
CA LEU A 31 -28.13 21.18 -23.22
C LEU A 31 -28.21 20.91 -21.71
N ILE A 32 -29.16 20.09 -21.25
CA ILE A 32 -29.27 19.69 -19.84
C ILE A 32 -28.04 18.90 -19.40
N GLU A 33 -27.55 17.98 -20.22
CA GLU A 33 -26.34 17.21 -19.94
C GLU A 33 -25.10 18.09 -19.89
N GLU A 34 -24.96 19.02 -20.83
CA GLU A 34 -23.86 19.98 -20.86
C GLU A 34 -23.88 20.93 -19.65
N LEU A 35 -25.06 21.42 -19.27
CA LEU A 35 -25.22 22.23 -18.06
C LEU A 35 -24.90 21.43 -16.79
N ALA A 36 -25.30 20.15 -16.72
CA ALA A 36 -24.96 19.27 -15.60
C ALA A 36 -23.44 19.04 -15.51
N ARG A 37 -22.77 18.87 -16.66
CA ARG A 37 -21.31 18.73 -16.75
C ARG A 37 -20.59 19.98 -16.26
N LEU A 38 -20.99 21.15 -16.72
CA LEU A 38 -20.42 22.43 -16.31
C LEU A 38 -20.66 22.71 -14.81
N ALA A 39 -21.86 22.43 -14.29
CA ALA A 39 -22.16 22.56 -12.87
C ALA A 39 -21.26 21.67 -12.00
N ALA A 40 -21.06 20.41 -12.41
CA ALA A 40 -20.18 19.49 -11.72
C ALA A 40 -18.70 19.95 -11.74
N GLN A 41 -18.25 20.53 -12.86
CA GLN A 41 -16.91 21.12 -12.96
C GLN A 41 -16.75 22.32 -12.03
N LEU A 42 -17.75 23.21 -11.98
CA LEU A 42 -17.73 24.38 -11.12
C LEU A 42 -17.72 24.00 -9.64
N ASP A 43 -18.52 23.01 -9.24
CA ASP A 43 -18.52 22.49 -7.86
C ASP A 43 -17.16 21.89 -7.48
N ALA A 44 -16.53 21.15 -8.40
CA ALA A 44 -15.20 20.58 -8.18
C ALA A 44 -14.13 21.68 -8.01
N VAL A 45 -14.17 22.74 -8.82
CA VAL A 45 -13.27 23.90 -8.69
C VAL A 45 -13.53 24.64 -7.38
N ALA A 46 -14.80 24.88 -7.02
CA ALA A 46 -15.16 25.53 -5.77
C ALA A 46 -14.76 24.69 -4.54
N GLN A 47 -14.82 23.37 -4.64
CA GLN A 47 -14.30 22.48 -3.61
C GLN A 47 -12.78 22.55 -3.51
N SER A 48 -12.07 22.49 -4.63
CA SER A 48 -10.61 22.61 -4.67
C SER A 48 -10.13 23.97 -4.12
N GLN A 49 -10.82 25.06 -4.44
CA GLN A 49 -10.53 26.38 -3.89
C GLN A 49 -10.78 26.45 -2.39
N ARG A 50 -11.87 25.84 -1.89
CA ARG A 50 -12.12 25.73 -0.45
C ARG A 50 -11.02 24.94 0.26
N GLU A 51 -10.61 23.81 -0.31
CA GLU A 51 -9.51 22.99 0.23
C GLU A 51 -8.17 23.74 0.22
N ALA A 52 -7.91 24.54 -0.81
CA ALA A 52 -6.73 25.40 -0.91
C ALA A 52 -6.76 26.57 0.08
N ALA A 53 -7.94 27.14 0.34
CA ALA A 53 -8.14 28.24 1.29
C ALA A 53 -8.05 27.81 2.76
N LEU A 54 -8.23 26.51 3.06
CA LEU A 54 -8.06 26.00 4.42
C LEU A 54 -6.61 26.12 4.86
N THR A 55 -6.40 26.85 5.96
CA THR A 55 -5.10 26.99 6.61
C THR A 55 -4.62 25.64 7.15
N ARG A 56 -3.31 25.48 7.35
CA ARG A 56 -2.71 24.25 7.92
C ARG A 56 -3.36 23.86 9.26
N GLN A 57 -3.73 24.84 10.09
CA GLN A 57 -4.37 24.62 11.39
C GLN A 57 -5.84 24.17 11.26
N GLU A 58 -6.56 24.62 10.24
CA GLU A 58 -7.93 24.16 9.94
C GLU A 58 -7.94 22.75 9.34
N ARG A 59 -6.96 22.42 8.50
CA ARG A 59 -6.77 21.04 8.00
C ARG A 59 -6.53 20.03 9.11
N LEU A 60 -5.83 20.43 10.18
CA LEU A 60 -5.58 19.59 11.36
C LEU A 60 -6.80 19.48 12.29
N ARG A 61 -7.78 20.39 12.18
CA ARG A 61 -9.06 20.34 12.92
C ARG A 61 -10.13 19.50 12.23
N ILE A 62 -10.01 19.28 10.92
CA ILE A 62 -10.81 18.29 10.21
C ILE A 62 -10.29 16.91 10.63
N ASP A 63 -10.74 16.46 11.79
CA ASP A 63 -10.58 15.07 12.21
C ASP A 63 -11.26 14.19 11.14
N PRO A 64 -10.54 13.29 10.44
CA PRO A 64 -11.16 12.38 9.47
C PRO A 64 -11.97 11.24 10.12
N LEU A 65 -11.90 11.10 11.45
CA LEU A 65 -12.50 9.99 12.21
C LEU A 65 -14.03 10.06 12.48
N PRO A 66 -14.74 11.22 12.45
CA PRO A 66 -16.19 11.24 12.69
C PRO A 66 -17.01 10.50 11.62
N THR A 67 -16.49 10.44 10.39
CA THR A 67 -17.16 9.88 9.22
C THR A 67 -16.98 8.38 9.00
N ILE A 68 -16.32 7.66 9.93
CA ILE A 68 -16.28 6.20 9.84
C ILE A 68 -17.71 5.67 10.09
N PRO A 69 -18.34 4.98 9.12
CA PRO A 69 -19.66 4.40 9.29
C PRO A 69 -19.69 3.51 10.54
N ALA A 70 -20.81 3.49 11.26
CA ALA A 70 -20.92 2.73 12.51
C ALA A 70 -20.48 1.27 12.34
N ALA A 71 -20.77 0.65 11.18
CA ALA A 71 -20.30 -0.69 10.83
C ALA A 71 -18.76 -0.85 10.84
N ARG A 72 -18.01 0.15 10.36
CA ARG A 72 -16.53 0.13 10.39
C ARG A 72 -15.98 0.44 11.78
N ARG A 73 -16.67 1.28 12.57
CA ARG A 73 -16.34 1.48 14.00
C ARG A 73 -16.58 0.22 14.83
N ILE A 74 -17.63 -0.53 14.53
CA ILE A 74 -17.94 -1.82 15.15
C ILE A 74 -16.92 -2.87 14.71
N ALA A 75 -16.52 -2.89 13.43
CA ALA A 75 -15.45 -3.77 12.95
C ALA A 75 -14.08 -3.46 13.58
N ALA A 76 -13.78 -2.19 13.89
CA ALA A 76 -12.60 -1.81 14.67
C ALA A 76 -12.72 -2.19 16.16
N ARG A 77 -13.94 -2.42 16.66
CA ARG A 77 -14.24 -2.98 17.99
C ARG A 77 -14.48 -4.49 17.96
N SER A 78 -14.11 -5.16 16.85
CA SER A 78 -14.08 -6.63 16.80
C SER A 78 -13.26 -7.14 17.99
N PRO A 79 -13.57 -8.35 18.51
CA PRO A 79 -12.77 -8.94 19.60
C PRO A 79 -11.28 -8.81 19.28
N GLU A 80 -10.47 -8.49 20.30
CA GLU A 80 -9.01 -8.47 20.19
C GLU A 80 -8.60 -9.68 19.35
N ALA A 81 -7.96 -9.41 18.21
CA ALA A 81 -7.48 -10.49 17.37
C ALA A 81 -6.55 -11.32 18.26
N ALA A 82 -6.93 -12.58 18.47
CA ALA A 82 -6.13 -13.49 19.27
C ALA A 82 -4.70 -13.47 18.71
N ALA A 83 -3.71 -13.43 19.59
CA ALA A 83 -2.33 -13.58 19.17
C ALA A 83 -2.23 -14.83 18.30
N GLU A 84 -1.67 -14.69 17.09
CA GLU A 84 -1.33 -15.86 16.31
C GLU A 84 -0.28 -16.66 17.11
N GLU A 85 -0.63 -17.89 17.50
CA GLU A 85 0.26 -18.76 18.24
C GLU A 85 1.30 -19.36 17.29
N GLY A 86 2.57 -19.13 17.58
CA GLY A 86 3.70 -19.73 16.87
C GLY A 86 4.32 -18.84 15.79
N PRO A 87 5.25 -19.40 15.01
CA PRO A 87 5.91 -18.67 13.94
C PRO A 87 4.95 -18.38 12.80
N VAL A 88 4.88 -17.11 12.39
CA VAL A 88 4.04 -16.70 11.26
C VAL A 88 4.90 -16.38 10.05
N PHE A 89 4.50 -16.93 8.91
CA PHE A 89 5.20 -16.79 7.64
C PHE A 89 4.41 -15.92 6.66
N VAL A 90 5.12 -15.04 5.97
CA VAL A 90 4.61 -14.29 4.83
C VAL A 90 5.48 -14.60 3.62
N GLU A 91 4.93 -15.30 2.65
CA GLU A 91 5.61 -15.68 1.41
C GLU A 91 5.29 -14.72 0.27
N ALA A 92 6.26 -14.45 -0.60
CA ALA A 92 6.12 -13.51 -1.72
C ALA A 92 4.96 -13.84 -2.69
N GLY A 93 4.60 -15.12 -2.78
CA GLY A 93 3.55 -15.62 -3.67
C GLY A 93 2.14 -15.56 -3.08
N THR A 94 1.98 -15.26 -1.79
CA THR A 94 0.67 -15.39 -1.12
C THR A 94 -0.10 -14.07 -1.06
N PRO A 95 -1.44 -14.12 -0.86
CA PRO A 95 -2.25 -12.93 -0.63
C PRO A 95 -1.84 -12.13 0.62
N ASP A 96 -1.16 -12.77 1.57
CA ASP A 96 -0.73 -12.16 2.82
C ASP A 96 0.52 -11.27 2.66
N PHE A 97 1.18 -11.32 1.50
CA PHE A 97 2.24 -10.38 1.15
C PHE A 97 1.65 -9.00 0.80
N ILE A 98 1.29 -8.25 1.84
CA ILE A 98 0.67 -6.94 1.73
C ILE A 98 1.71 -5.86 2.01
N GLY A 99 2.00 -5.05 0.99
CA GLY A 99 3.12 -4.13 1.05
C GLY A 99 3.15 -3.10 -0.07
N PHE A 100 4.03 -2.11 0.06
CA PHE A 100 4.29 -1.09 -0.96
C PHE A 100 5.74 -1.16 -1.42
N GLY A 101 6.02 -0.67 -2.64
CA GLY A 101 7.39 -0.59 -3.15
C GLY A 101 7.96 -1.91 -3.67
N TRP A 102 7.09 -2.88 -3.98
CA TRP A 102 7.47 -4.17 -4.55
C TRP A 102 7.08 -4.27 -6.02
N TYR A 103 7.91 -4.90 -6.83
CA TYR A 103 7.51 -5.38 -8.15
C TYR A 103 6.57 -6.60 -8.04
N GLY A 104 6.04 -7.00 -9.19
CA GLY A 104 5.22 -8.20 -9.31
C GLY A 104 5.94 -9.48 -8.89
N ILE A 105 5.16 -10.54 -8.71
CA ILE A 105 5.63 -11.87 -8.36
C ILE A 105 6.54 -12.41 -9.47
N GLU A 106 7.70 -12.93 -9.09
CA GLU A 106 8.66 -13.53 -10.02
C GLU A 106 8.98 -14.98 -9.61
N PRO A 107 8.70 -15.97 -10.48
CA PRO A 107 9.07 -17.35 -10.24
C PRO A 107 10.56 -17.57 -10.49
N THR A 108 11.19 -18.38 -9.65
CA THR A 108 12.60 -18.77 -9.75
C THR A 108 12.77 -20.25 -9.41
N GLU A 109 13.97 -20.78 -9.63
CA GLU A 109 14.31 -22.17 -9.28
C GLU A 109 14.11 -22.47 -7.78
N GLY A 110 14.34 -21.47 -6.91
CA GLY A 110 14.17 -21.58 -5.45
C GLY A 110 12.77 -21.26 -4.94
N GLY A 111 11.77 -21.13 -5.83
CA GLY A 111 10.41 -20.73 -5.48
C GLY A 111 10.09 -19.31 -5.96
N VAL A 112 9.34 -18.56 -5.16
CA VAL A 112 8.78 -17.27 -5.56
C VAL A 112 9.48 -16.13 -4.82
N LEU A 113 9.67 -14.99 -5.51
CA LEU A 113 10.19 -13.77 -4.91
C LEU A 113 9.45 -12.52 -5.39
N ARG A 114 9.58 -11.44 -4.61
CA ARG A 114 9.26 -10.07 -5.04
C ARG A 114 10.46 -9.17 -4.84
N TRP A 115 10.83 -8.45 -5.89
CA TRP A 115 11.90 -7.47 -5.84
C TRP A 115 11.41 -6.15 -5.23
N SER A 116 12.16 -5.60 -4.29
CA SER A 116 11.98 -4.19 -3.89
C SER A 116 12.32 -3.27 -5.07
N GLY A 117 11.53 -2.21 -5.22
CA GLY A 117 11.56 -1.30 -6.36
C GLY A 117 12.39 -0.04 -6.13
N GLN A 118 12.07 1.00 -6.90
CA GLN A 118 12.71 2.32 -6.79
C GLN A 118 12.09 3.21 -5.70
N ALA A 119 11.07 2.72 -4.99
CA ALA A 119 10.51 3.45 -3.87
C ALA A 119 11.59 3.67 -2.80
N PRO A 120 11.59 4.80 -2.07
CA PRO A 120 12.57 5.04 -1.00
C PRO A 120 12.56 3.94 0.07
N TRP A 121 11.40 3.33 0.27
CA TRP A 121 11.18 2.20 1.18
C TRP A 121 10.24 1.20 0.51
N ALA A 122 10.59 -0.08 0.59
CA ALA A 122 9.64 -1.17 0.43
C ALA A 122 9.08 -1.52 1.81
N SER A 123 7.78 -1.76 1.90
CA SER A 123 7.10 -2.07 3.16
C SER A 123 6.42 -3.43 3.09
N LEU A 124 6.44 -4.18 4.17
CA LEU A 124 5.70 -5.43 4.32
C LEU A 124 4.95 -5.40 5.65
N LEU A 125 3.64 -5.59 5.60
CA LEU A 125 2.86 -5.81 6.81
C LEU A 125 3.08 -7.24 7.28
N LEU A 126 3.63 -7.36 8.49
CA LEU A 126 3.78 -8.65 9.14
C LEU A 126 2.53 -8.99 9.95
N PRO A 127 2.29 -10.29 10.19
CA PRO A 127 1.14 -10.77 10.94
C PRO A 127 1.16 -10.32 12.40
N ALA A 128 0.05 -10.59 13.08
CA ALA A 128 -0.36 -9.87 14.25
C ALA A 128 0.18 -10.47 15.57
N LEU A 129 1.50 -10.37 15.79
CA LEU A 129 2.15 -10.92 16.99
C LEU A 129 2.14 -10.00 18.21
N GLY A 130 1.82 -8.70 18.06
CA GLY A 130 1.91 -7.72 19.15
C GLY A 130 3.33 -7.16 19.35
N GLY A 131 3.55 -6.51 20.50
CA GLY A 131 4.86 -5.95 20.91
C GLY A 131 5.73 -6.95 21.67
N GLY A 132 6.86 -6.52 22.23
CA GLY A 132 7.77 -7.36 23.04
C GLY A 132 8.96 -7.91 22.26
N ASP A 133 9.60 -8.95 22.79
CA ASP A 133 10.78 -9.57 22.17
C ASP A 133 10.39 -10.51 21.03
N LEU A 134 10.88 -10.18 19.83
CA LEU A 134 10.59 -10.88 18.59
C LEU A 134 11.87 -11.30 17.88
N VAL A 135 11.74 -12.36 17.09
CA VAL A 135 12.75 -12.82 16.13
C VAL A 135 12.15 -12.71 14.73
N LEU A 136 12.80 -11.94 13.86
CA LEU A 136 12.47 -11.86 12.45
C LEU A 136 13.51 -12.64 11.65
N THR A 137 13.08 -13.64 10.90
CA THR A 137 13.90 -14.38 9.94
C THR A 137 13.45 -14.08 8.52
N VAL A 138 14.38 -13.77 7.62
CA VAL A 138 14.09 -13.46 6.21
C VAL A 138 14.94 -14.26 5.25
N ALA A 139 14.34 -14.69 4.14
CA ALA A 139 15.04 -15.26 3.00
C ALA A 139 15.07 -14.24 1.85
N VAL A 140 16.28 -13.78 1.52
CA VAL A 140 16.50 -12.70 0.56
C VAL A 140 17.47 -13.08 -0.53
N ARG A 141 17.38 -12.38 -1.66
CA ARG A 141 18.24 -12.55 -2.82
C ARG A 141 18.71 -11.19 -3.35
N ALA A 142 19.98 -11.08 -3.71
CA ALA A 142 20.53 -9.95 -4.42
C ALA A 142 20.22 -10.03 -5.94
N PRO A 143 19.93 -8.90 -6.60
CA PRO A 143 19.57 -8.90 -8.01
C PRO A 143 20.80 -9.13 -8.91
N PHE A 144 20.57 -9.64 -10.11
CA PHE A 144 21.58 -9.76 -11.18
C PHE A 144 22.86 -10.53 -10.79
N GLY A 145 22.78 -11.44 -9.82
CA GLY A 145 23.94 -12.19 -9.33
C GLY A 145 24.97 -11.33 -8.59
N SER A 146 24.58 -10.11 -8.18
CA SER A 146 25.42 -9.27 -7.33
C SER A 146 25.59 -9.88 -5.94
N GLY A 147 26.67 -9.49 -5.26
CA GLY A 147 26.93 -9.91 -3.90
C GLY A 147 25.86 -9.38 -2.93
N LEU A 148 25.41 -10.24 -2.03
CA LEU A 148 24.46 -9.92 -0.98
C LEU A 148 25.18 -9.42 0.28
N ASP A 149 25.03 -8.13 0.56
CA ASP A 149 25.50 -7.49 1.78
C ASP A 149 24.31 -6.89 2.54
N MET A 150 23.88 -7.57 3.60
CA MET A 150 22.76 -7.11 4.43
C MET A 150 23.09 -5.87 5.25
N ALA A 151 24.37 -5.63 5.58
CA ALA A 151 24.78 -4.47 6.37
C ALA A 151 24.77 -3.16 5.55
N ALA A 152 24.80 -3.28 4.23
CA ALA A 152 24.68 -2.14 3.31
C ALA A 152 23.23 -1.64 3.18
N GLU A 153 22.25 -2.44 3.60
CA GLU A 153 20.83 -2.13 3.45
C GLU A 153 20.22 -1.74 4.81
N GLU A 154 19.23 -0.86 4.81
CA GLU A 154 18.61 -0.37 6.04
C GLU A 154 17.28 -1.07 6.27
N TRP A 155 17.15 -1.70 7.44
CA TRP A 155 15.98 -2.49 7.81
C TRP A 155 15.40 -1.99 9.13
N VAL A 156 14.09 -1.79 9.16
CA VAL A 156 13.39 -1.24 10.31
C VAL A 156 12.09 -2.01 10.53
N LEU A 157 11.83 -2.43 11.77
CA LEU A 157 10.56 -3.00 12.19
C LEU A 157 9.85 -2.04 13.13
N ASP A 158 8.73 -1.47 12.70
CA ASP A 158 7.93 -0.52 13.51
C ASP A 158 8.74 0.65 14.11
N GLY A 159 9.74 1.11 13.37
CA GLY A 159 10.65 2.19 13.77
C GLY A 159 11.93 1.73 14.48
N MET A 160 12.05 0.44 14.81
CA MET A 160 13.25 -0.13 15.44
C MET A 160 14.21 -0.69 14.37
N PRO A 161 15.48 -0.25 14.32
CA PRO A 161 16.44 -0.78 13.36
C PRO A 161 16.72 -2.25 13.64
N LEU A 162 16.88 -3.04 12.59
CA LEU A 162 17.20 -4.47 12.68
C LEU A 162 18.69 -4.69 12.39
N LEU A 163 19.32 -5.50 13.25
CA LEU A 163 20.68 -5.99 13.05
C LEU A 163 20.59 -7.49 12.76
N PHE A 164 20.94 -7.85 11.52
CA PHE A 164 20.82 -9.21 11.05
C PHE A 164 22.09 -10.03 11.30
N GLU A 165 21.90 -11.22 11.86
CA GLU A 165 22.86 -12.30 11.90
C GLU A 165 22.65 -13.21 10.70
N THR A 166 23.74 -13.65 10.08
CA THR A 166 23.71 -14.57 8.95
C THR A 166 23.50 -16.00 9.44
N LEU A 167 22.40 -16.63 9.04
CA LEU A 167 22.16 -18.05 9.28
C LEU A 167 22.76 -18.91 8.14
N SER A 168 22.63 -18.45 6.90
CA SER A 168 23.20 -19.07 5.70
C SER A 168 23.35 -18.03 4.59
N ASN A 169 24.40 -18.09 3.77
CA ASN A 169 24.59 -17.18 2.63
C ASN A 169 25.49 -17.84 1.58
N ASP A 170 25.03 -17.93 0.34
CA ASP A 170 25.79 -18.46 -0.81
C ASP A 170 26.48 -17.36 -1.65
N GLY A 171 26.36 -16.10 -1.20
CA GLY A 171 26.87 -14.90 -1.86
C GLY A 171 25.79 -14.13 -2.62
N VAL A 172 24.74 -14.77 -3.12
CA VAL A 172 23.64 -14.13 -3.87
C VAL A 172 22.32 -14.26 -3.13
N THR A 173 22.11 -15.38 -2.45
CA THR A 173 20.93 -15.71 -1.66
C THR A 173 21.36 -15.98 -0.23
N GLY A 174 20.54 -15.58 0.74
CA GLY A 174 20.84 -15.84 2.13
C GLY A 174 19.62 -15.86 3.03
N LEU A 175 19.83 -16.46 4.19
CA LEU A 175 18.91 -16.52 5.30
C LEU A 175 19.50 -15.75 6.48
N PHE A 176 18.73 -14.81 7.01
CA PHE A 176 19.17 -13.92 8.07
C PHE A 176 18.14 -13.84 9.18
N SER A 177 18.60 -13.66 10.41
CA SER A 177 17.76 -13.51 11.59
C SER A 177 18.12 -12.23 12.35
N ALA A 178 17.13 -11.50 12.82
CA ALA A 178 17.30 -10.33 13.67
C ALA A 178 16.41 -10.46 14.90
N ARG A 179 16.98 -10.22 16.08
CA ARG A 179 16.22 -10.07 17.32
C ARG A 179 15.88 -8.60 17.53
N VAL A 180 14.66 -8.31 17.96
CA VAL A 180 14.19 -6.95 18.19
C VAL A 180 13.18 -6.90 19.32
N THR A 181 13.31 -5.92 20.19
CA THR A 181 12.35 -5.61 21.25
C THR A 181 11.46 -4.47 20.78
N LEU A 182 10.20 -4.76 20.48
CA LEU A 182 9.19 -3.75 20.16
C LEU A 182 8.51 -3.27 21.43
N LEU A 183 8.01 -2.03 21.40
CA LEU A 183 7.13 -1.53 22.47
C LEU A 183 5.94 -2.46 22.66
N GLU A 184 5.58 -2.71 23.91
CA GLU A 184 4.40 -3.51 24.25
C GLU A 184 3.16 -3.00 23.54
N ARG A 185 2.46 -3.91 22.87
CA ARG A 185 1.22 -3.66 22.12
C ARG A 185 0.28 -4.83 22.30
N PRO A 186 -1.04 -4.60 22.25
CA PRO A 186 -2.02 -5.68 22.33
C PRO A 186 -1.73 -6.78 21.31
N ALA A 187 -1.98 -8.02 21.74
CA ALA A 187 -2.11 -9.16 20.84
C ALA A 187 -3.05 -8.78 19.68
N GLY A 188 -2.70 -9.14 18.46
CA GLY A 188 -3.46 -8.70 17.28
C GLY A 188 -2.93 -7.43 16.60
N SER A 189 -1.94 -6.74 17.17
CA SER A 189 -1.27 -5.62 16.49
C SER A 189 -0.30 -6.13 15.43
N ARG A 190 -0.48 -5.65 14.19
CA ARG A 190 0.44 -5.91 13.08
C ARG A 190 1.69 -5.04 13.21
N ALA A 191 2.83 -5.58 12.81
CA ALA A 191 4.07 -4.84 12.67
C ALA A 191 4.34 -4.52 11.18
N THR A 192 5.03 -3.42 10.91
CA THR A 192 5.44 -3.04 9.56
C THR A 192 6.95 -3.17 9.44
N LEU A 193 7.39 -4.06 8.55
CA LEU A 193 8.76 -4.16 8.12
C LEU A 193 9.01 -3.15 7.00
N LEU A 194 10.03 -2.32 7.16
CA LEU A 194 10.48 -1.35 6.17
C LEU A 194 11.90 -1.71 5.75
N ILE A 195 12.14 -1.69 4.45
CA ILE A 195 13.41 -2.01 3.83
C ILE A 195 13.77 -0.88 2.89
N ARG A 196 14.92 -0.27 3.12
CA ARG A 196 15.52 0.68 2.19
C ARG A 196 16.76 0.02 1.61
N THR A 197 16.65 -0.29 0.34
CA THR A 197 17.72 -0.94 -0.42
C THR A 197 18.33 0.02 -1.42
N THR A 198 19.61 -0.18 -1.77
CA THR A 198 20.20 0.49 -2.93
C THR A 198 19.78 -0.21 -4.22
N PRO A 199 18.98 0.42 -5.11
CA PRO A 199 18.58 -0.22 -6.37
C PRO A 199 19.79 -0.43 -7.28
N ARG A 200 19.89 -1.62 -7.86
CA ARG A 200 20.93 -2.03 -8.80
C ARG A 200 20.30 -2.18 -10.19
N THR A 201 21.08 -1.98 -11.24
CA THR A 201 20.64 -2.16 -12.64
C THR A 201 21.31 -3.38 -13.25
N ASP A 202 20.65 -4.02 -14.22
CA ASP A 202 21.23 -5.14 -14.95
C ASP A 202 22.52 -4.72 -15.66
N PRO A 203 23.67 -5.38 -15.42
CA PRO A 203 24.91 -5.06 -16.13
C PRO A 203 24.86 -5.42 -17.62
N ALA A 204 23.89 -6.24 -18.07
CA ALA A 204 23.76 -6.60 -19.48
C ALA A 204 23.41 -5.38 -20.35
N THR A 205 24.08 -5.26 -21.50
CA THR A 205 23.84 -4.18 -22.47
C THR A 205 23.01 -4.62 -23.68
N GLY A 206 22.69 -5.92 -23.77
CA GLY A 206 21.96 -6.52 -24.90
C GLY A 206 20.45 -6.24 -24.90
N PRO A 207 19.75 -6.63 -25.98
CA PRO A 207 18.31 -6.39 -26.14
C PRO A 207 17.42 -7.16 -25.14
N ARG A 208 18.00 -8.14 -24.42
CA ARG A 208 17.32 -8.92 -23.38
C ARG A 208 17.61 -8.45 -21.96
N ARG A 209 18.28 -7.31 -21.78
CA ARG A 209 18.57 -6.78 -20.45
C ARG A 209 17.27 -6.50 -19.70
N ASP A 210 17.28 -6.74 -18.40
CA ASP A 210 16.23 -6.25 -17.52
C ASP A 210 16.40 -4.73 -17.34
N ALA A 211 15.39 -3.97 -17.75
CA ALA A 211 15.40 -2.51 -17.66
C ALA A 211 15.05 -1.99 -16.25
N ARG A 212 14.62 -2.87 -15.34
CA ARG A 212 14.25 -2.49 -13.97
C ARG A 212 15.50 -2.14 -13.16
N ALA A 213 15.38 -1.15 -12.28
CA ALA A 213 16.29 -1.03 -11.14
C ALA A 213 15.68 -1.82 -9.98
N LEU A 214 16.40 -2.83 -9.50
CA LEU A 214 15.96 -3.79 -8.50
C LEU A 214 16.74 -3.60 -7.20
N GLY A 215 16.04 -3.55 -6.08
CA GLY A 215 16.63 -3.71 -4.76
C GLY A 215 16.79 -5.20 -4.40
N LEU A 216 16.73 -5.51 -3.11
CA LEU A 216 16.69 -6.90 -2.65
C LEU A 216 15.37 -7.59 -3.02
N GLY A 217 15.47 -8.86 -3.40
CA GLY A 217 14.34 -9.77 -3.57
C GLY A 217 14.03 -10.43 -2.24
N LEU A 218 12.75 -10.39 -1.82
CA LEU A 218 12.27 -11.11 -0.65
C LEU A 218 11.48 -12.33 -1.12
N SER A 219 11.86 -13.52 -0.64
CA SER A 219 11.10 -14.75 -0.88
C SER A 219 10.07 -14.97 0.22
N TRP A 220 10.49 -14.84 1.48
CA TRP A 220 9.60 -14.92 2.62
C TRP A 220 10.18 -14.20 3.84
N ALA A 221 9.29 -13.83 4.77
CA ALA A 221 9.62 -13.35 6.09
C ALA A 221 8.86 -14.19 7.13
N ARG A 222 9.54 -14.63 8.18
CA ARG A 222 9.00 -15.34 9.33
C ARG A 222 9.21 -14.48 10.56
N VAL A 223 8.17 -14.28 11.35
CA VAL A 223 8.27 -13.60 12.64
C VAL A 223 7.74 -14.50 13.75
N GLU A 224 8.41 -14.50 14.90
CA GLU A 224 8.03 -15.27 16.08
C GLU A 224 8.46 -14.58 17.38
N ARG A 225 7.94 -15.05 18.51
CA ARG A 225 8.35 -14.61 19.85
C ARG A 225 9.76 -15.13 20.15
N ALA A 226 10.60 -14.31 20.77
CA ALA A 226 11.87 -14.81 21.32
C ALA A 226 11.57 -15.67 22.57
N GLU A 227 12.15 -16.87 22.63
CA GLU A 227 12.14 -17.74 23.82
C GLU A 227 13.08 -17.23 24.92
#